data_AF-A0A660NS34-F1
#
_entry.id   AF-A0A660NS34-F1
#
_cell.length_a   1.000
_cell.length_b   1.000
_cell.length_c   1.000
_cell.angle_alpha   90.00
_cell.angle_beta   90.00
_cell.angle_gamma   90.00
#
_symmetry.space_group_name_H-M   'P 1'
#
loop_
_entity.id
_entity.type
_entity.pdbx_description
1 polymer ?
#
loop_
_entity_poly.entity_id
_entity_poly.type
_entity_poly.pdbx_seq_one_letter_code
_entity_poly.pdbx_strand_id
1 'polypeptide(L)'
;MLNKIIDRIKLPFRKEKELYLSLYNIIGVLPHNLSFYKTALLHKSVARRNDKGKPVNNERLEFLGDAILDAIVGDIVYEHFPGKREGFLTNTRSKIVQRETLNKLANDLGITRLILSSGHSQSHNSYLGGNAFEALVGALYLDHGYTACMKFMKKQILGELINIDKVAYKEVNFKSKLIEWTQKHKICLEFKPLSFGKDKEGSPTFSFQVVLEGIACGEGSGYSKKESQQEAAKVTLQYIRKNTKFADKIFKAKQKRIALEQPEDLSVIETTEDNVSVLPLKDDADDESNTFTNIEREDCFSGMVANEKENIIAKAEAEAFE
;
A
#
# COMPACT_ATOMS: atom_id res chain seq x y z
N MET A 1 29.52 -25.53 6.89
CA MET A 1 29.01 -26.79 6.29
C MET A 1 28.84 -27.93 7.30
N LEU A 2 29.70 -28.05 8.34
CA LEU A 2 29.57 -29.09 9.37
C LEU A 2 28.20 -29.13 10.06
N ASN A 3 27.64 -27.99 10.46
CA ASN A 3 26.36 -27.94 11.17
C ASN A 3 25.21 -28.56 10.36
N LYS A 4 25.18 -28.35 9.03
CA LYS A 4 24.17 -28.96 8.13
C LYS A 4 24.24 -30.49 8.08
N ILE A 5 25.44 -31.06 8.22
CA ILE A 5 25.64 -32.51 8.21
C ILE A 5 25.20 -33.09 9.56
N ILE A 6 25.59 -32.44 10.66
CA ILE A 6 25.21 -32.84 12.02
C ILE A 6 23.69 -32.79 12.21
N ASP A 7 23.02 -31.75 11.71
CA ASP A 7 21.57 -31.62 11.81
C ASP A 7 20.82 -32.68 11.00
N ARG A 8 21.33 -33.04 9.81
CA ARG A 8 20.76 -34.13 8.98
C ARG A 8 20.94 -35.50 9.64
N ILE A 9 22.09 -35.76 10.25
CA ILE A 9 22.37 -37.03 10.96
C ILE A 9 21.49 -37.17 12.22
N LYS A 10 21.22 -36.06 12.93
CA LYS A 10 20.39 -36.08 14.14
C LYS A 10 18.89 -36.13 13.86
N LEU A 11 18.44 -35.78 12.65
CA LEU A 11 17.03 -35.70 12.26
C LEU A 11 16.20 -36.98 12.52
N PRO A 12 16.64 -38.21 12.20
CA PRO A 12 15.87 -39.43 12.47
C PRO A 12 15.63 -39.70 13.96
N PHE A 13 16.41 -39.09 14.86
CA PHE A 13 16.31 -39.30 16.31
C PHE A 13 15.54 -38.20 17.04
N ARG A 14 14.96 -37.21 16.35
CA ARG A 14 14.19 -36.13 16.97
C ARG A 14 12.72 -36.53 17.16
N LYS A 15 12.17 -36.22 18.34
CA LYS A 15 10.78 -36.53 18.76
C LYS A 15 9.68 -35.92 17.86
N GLU A 16 10.02 -34.88 17.09
CA GLU A 16 9.08 -34.10 16.27
C GLU A 16 9.54 -34.01 14.80
N LYS A 17 10.00 -35.14 14.27
CA LYS A 17 10.60 -35.26 12.93
C LYS A 17 9.71 -34.71 11.81
N GLU A 18 8.40 -34.93 11.89
CA GLU A 18 7.44 -34.46 10.88
C GLU A 18 7.44 -32.94 10.75
N LEU A 19 7.36 -32.22 11.87
CA LEU A 19 7.39 -30.76 11.88
C LEU A 19 8.72 -30.22 11.35
N TYR A 20 9.85 -30.85 11.71
CA TYR A 20 11.16 -30.48 11.15
C TYR A 20 11.20 -30.61 9.63
N LEU A 21 10.66 -31.70 9.08
CA LEU A 21 10.64 -31.95 7.64
C LEU A 21 9.70 -30.98 6.92
N SER A 22 8.51 -30.73 7.45
CA SER A 22 7.57 -29.75 6.92
C SER A 22 8.20 -28.35 6.89
N LEU A 23 8.82 -27.93 8.00
CA LEU A 23 9.52 -26.64 8.06
C LEU A 23 10.68 -26.59 7.07
N TYR A 24 11.50 -27.63 6.97
CA TYR A 24 12.59 -27.71 6.00
C TYR A 24 12.12 -27.56 4.55
N ASN A 25 11.00 -28.19 4.21
CA ASN A 25 10.42 -28.08 2.87
C ASN A 25 9.92 -26.66 2.58
N ILE A 26 9.38 -25.97 3.59
CA ILE A 26 8.91 -24.60 3.48
C ILE A 26 10.09 -23.62 3.40
N ILE A 27 10.93 -23.56 4.45
CA ILE A 27 11.96 -22.52 4.62
C ILE A 27 13.29 -22.85 3.91
N GLY A 28 13.49 -24.11 3.49
CA GLY A 28 14.68 -24.56 2.78
C GLY A 28 15.94 -24.78 3.65
N VAL A 29 15.83 -24.59 4.96
CA VAL A 29 16.89 -24.84 5.95
C VAL A 29 16.32 -25.57 7.17
N LEU A 30 17.16 -26.35 7.86
CA LEU A 30 16.72 -27.05 9.06
C LEU A 30 16.69 -26.05 10.24
N PRO A 31 15.60 -26.00 11.01
CA PRO A 31 15.56 -25.22 12.25
C PRO A 31 16.69 -25.59 13.22
N HIS A 32 17.45 -24.62 13.73
CA HIS A 32 18.36 -24.87 14.86
C HIS A 32 17.55 -24.91 16.16
N ASN A 33 16.66 -23.94 16.36
CA ASN A 33 15.77 -23.87 17.51
C ASN A 33 14.28 -23.96 17.10
N LEU A 34 13.70 -25.14 17.25
CA LEU A 34 12.31 -25.41 16.89
C LEU A 34 11.28 -24.58 17.69
N SER A 35 11.63 -24.07 18.87
CA SER A 35 10.69 -23.33 19.72
C SER A 35 10.19 -22.03 19.06
N PHE A 36 11.02 -21.37 18.24
CA PHE A 36 10.61 -20.18 17.50
C PHE A 36 9.50 -20.51 16.50
N TYR A 37 9.67 -21.58 15.72
CA TYR A 37 8.71 -21.99 14.70
C TYR A 37 7.39 -22.52 15.28
N LYS A 38 7.45 -23.23 16.42
CA LYS A 38 6.24 -23.61 17.16
C LYS A 38 5.44 -22.40 17.62
N THR A 39 6.13 -21.37 18.10
CA THR A 39 5.49 -20.12 18.52
C THR A 39 4.90 -19.39 17.32
N ALA A 40 5.60 -19.37 16.18
CA ALA A 40 5.12 -18.75 14.94
C ALA A 40 3.82 -19.37 14.42
N LEU A 41 3.67 -20.69 14.58
CA LEU A 41 2.49 -21.45 14.17
C LEU A 41 1.35 -21.45 15.21
N LEU A 42 1.52 -20.74 16.33
CA LEU A 42 0.55 -20.71 17.43
C LEU A 42 -0.33 -19.46 17.34
N HIS A 43 -1.55 -19.63 16.86
CA HIS A 43 -2.49 -18.52 16.80
C HIS A 43 -2.94 -18.07 18.20
N LYS A 44 -3.19 -16.77 18.37
CA LYS A 44 -3.67 -16.18 19.64
C LYS A 44 -4.95 -16.79 20.20
N SER A 45 -5.76 -17.45 19.37
CA SER A 45 -6.97 -18.15 19.82
C SER A 45 -6.66 -19.39 20.66
N VAL A 46 -5.45 -19.95 20.55
CA VAL A 46 -5.00 -21.03 21.42
C VAL A 46 -4.61 -20.37 22.73
N ALA A 47 -5.45 -20.54 23.76
CA ALA A 47 -5.27 -19.93 25.09
C ALA A 47 -4.10 -20.55 25.87
N ARG A 48 -2.91 -20.60 25.26
CA ARG A 48 -1.69 -21.14 25.84
C ARG A 48 -1.00 -20.07 26.68
N ARG A 49 -0.54 -20.48 27.86
CA ARG A 49 0.24 -19.64 28.77
C ARG A 49 1.59 -20.29 29.08
N ASN A 50 2.59 -19.47 29.38
CA ASN A 50 3.88 -19.95 29.89
C ASN A 50 3.83 -20.17 31.41
N ASP A 51 4.93 -20.63 31.98
CA ASP A 51 5.08 -20.90 33.42
C ASP A 51 4.84 -19.66 34.32
N LYS A 52 4.95 -18.46 33.74
CA LYS A 52 4.66 -17.17 34.39
C LYS A 52 3.23 -16.69 34.16
N GLY A 53 2.36 -17.54 33.61
CA GLY A 53 0.96 -17.24 33.29
C GLY A 53 0.76 -16.24 32.14
N LYS A 54 1.81 -15.83 31.41
CA LYS A 54 1.67 -14.89 30.29
C LYS A 54 1.20 -15.62 29.02
N PRO A 55 0.33 -15.01 28.20
CA PRO A 55 -0.10 -15.61 26.94
C PRO A 55 1.10 -15.83 26.01
N VAL A 56 1.09 -16.98 25.32
CA VAL A 56 2.10 -17.35 24.32
C VAL A 56 1.37 -17.49 23.00
N ASN A 57 1.70 -16.61 22.05
CA ASN A 57 1.12 -16.59 20.71
C ASN A 57 2.17 -16.07 19.71
N ASN A 58 1.78 -15.99 18.44
CA ASN A 58 2.64 -15.57 17.34
C ASN A 58 2.78 -14.05 17.17
N GLU A 59 2.04 -13.21 17.90
CA GLU A 59 1.93 -11.76 17.62
C GLU A 59 3.28 -11.02 17.71
N ARG A 60 4.15 -11.41 18.65
CA ARG A 60 5.50 -10.81 18.76
C ARG A 60 6.41 -11.18 17.61
N LEU A 61 6.27 -12.41 17.09
CA LEU A 61 7.04 -12.87 15.94
C LEU A 61 6.47 -12.27 14.65
N GLU A 62 5.15 -12.10 14.55
CA GLU A 62 4.46 -11.38 13.47
C GLU A 62 5.02 -9.96 13.36
N PHE A 63 5.03 -9.20 14.46
CA PHE A 63 5.58 -7.84 14.51
C PHE A 63 7.03 -7.76 14.01
N LEU A 64 7.91 -8.65 14.49
CA LEU A 64 9.31 -8.67 14.03
C LEU A 64 9.43 -9.11 12.56
N GLY A 65 8.65 -10.12 12.19
CA GLY A 65 8.63 -10.68 10.85
C GLY A 65 8.18 -9.69 9.79
N ASP A 66 7.16 -8.88 10.08
CA ASP A 66 6.65 -7.82 9.22
C ASP A 66 7.75 -6.80 8.88
N ALA A 67 8.45 -6.28 9.89
CA ALA A 67 9.56 -5.34 9.69
C ALA A 67 10.71 -5.94 8.84
N ILE A 68 11.05 -7.20 9.08
CA ILE A 68 12.09 -7.91 8.32
C ILE A 68 11.63 -8.18 6.87
N LEU A 69 10.37 -8.56 6.70
CA LEU A 69 9.76 -8.81 5.41
C LEU A 69 9.75 -7.53 4.57
N ASP A 70 9.33 -6.40 5.13
CA ASP A 70 9.32 -5.11 4.46
C ASP A 70 10.71 -4.69 3.96
N ALA A 71 11.74 -4.88 4.79
CA ALA A 71 13.12 -4.59 4.42
C ALA A 71 13.59 -5.48 3.26
N ILE A 72 13.34 -6.79 3.34
CA ILE A 72 13.73 -7.75 2.30
C ILE A 72 13.01 -7.50 0.98
N VAL A 73 11.69 -7.28 1.03
CA VAL A 73 10.92 -7.02 -0.19
C VAL A 73 11.31 -5.67 -0.78
N GLY A 74 11.57 -4.66 0.05
CA GLY A 74 12.11 -3.38 -0.40
C GLY A 74 13.40 -3.53 -1.21
N ASP A 75 14.35 -4.31 -0.68
CA ASP A 75 15.63 -4.61 -1.35
C ASP A 75 15.40 -5.34 -2.69
N ILE A 76 14.59 -6.41 -2.70
CA ILE A 76 14.27 -7.15 -3.93
C ILE A 76 13.62 -6.25 -5.00
N VAL A 77 12.66 -5.41 -4.61
CA VAL A 77 11.94 -4.52 -5.52
C VAL A 77 12.87 -3.43 -6.07
N TYR A 78 13.76 -2.91 -5.23
CA TYR A 78 14.76 -1.90 -5.63
C TYR A 78 15.75 -2.47 -6.66
N GLU A 79 16.31 -3.65 -6.40
CA GLU A 79 17.22 -4.32 -7.34
C GLU A 79 16.53 -4.70 -8.66
N HIS A 80 15.27 -5.14 -8.59
CA HIS A 80 14.56 -5.67 -9.76
C HIS A 80 14.08 -4.58 -10.74
N PHE A 81 13.79 -3.36 -10.26
CA PHE A 81 13.25 -2.28 -11.08
C PHE A 81 14.17 -1.05 -11.13
N PRO A 82 15.36 -1.17 -11.76
CA PRO A 82 16.26 -0.03 -11.90
C PRO A 82 15.58 1.12 -12.64
N GLY A 83 15.67 2.33 -12.09
CA GLY A 83 15.14 3.55 -12.70
C GLY A 83 13.65 3.84 -12.46
N LYS A 84 12.92 3.01 -11.70
CA LYS A 84 11.56 3.36 -11.27
C LYS A 84 11.60 4.32 -10.08
N ARG A 85 10.62 5.23 -10.02
CA ARG A 85 10.48 6.22 -8.93
C ARG A 85 10.02 5.55 -7.63
N GLU A 86 10.36 6.17 -6.50
CA GLU A 86 10.02 5.72 -5.14
C GLU A 86 8.56 5.27 -5.01
N GLY A 87 7.58 6.08 -5.44
CA GLY A 87 6.17 5.72 -5.32
C GLY A 87 5.77 4.42 -6.04
N PHE A 88 6.42 4.07 -7.16
CA PHE A 88 6.21 2.78 -7.82
C PHE A 88 6.80 1.63 -7.01
N LEU A 89 8.00 1.82 -6.46
CA LEU A 89 8.69 0.82 -5.64
C LEU A 89 7.90 0.57 -4.35
N THR A 90 7.50 1.63 -3.64
CA THR A 90 6.67 1.56 -2.43
C THR A 90 5.33 0.87 -2.72
N ASN A 91 4.66 1.23 -3.81
CA ASN A 91 3.41 0.57 -4.21
C ASN A 91 3.59 -0.92 -4.52
N THR A 92 4.69 -1.28 -5.18
CA THR A 92 5.00 -2.68 -5.52
C THR A 92 5.32 -3.49 -4.27
N ARG A 93 6.16 -2.95 -3.37
CA ARG A 93 6.45 -3.56 -2.06
C ARG A 93 5.15 -3.82 -1.30
N SER A 94 4.31 -2.80 -1.13
CA SER A 94 3.04 -2.94 -0.41
C SER A 94 2.13 -4.03 -0.99
N LYS A 95 2.07 -4.21 -2.32
CA LYS A 95 1.27 -5.29 -2.93
C LYS A 95 1.85 -6.69 -2.68
N ILE A 96 3.17 -6.81 -2.53
CA ILE A 96 3.82 -8.09 -2.26
C ILE A 96 3.60 -8.48 -0.80
N VAL A 97 3.77 -7.53 0.12
CA VAL A 97 3.60 -7.77 1.56
C VAL A 97 2.14 -7.65 2.03
N GLN A 98 1.20 -7.28 1.15
CA GLN A 98 -0.20 -7.20 1.55
C GLN A 98 -0.73 -8.57 1.99
N ARG A 99 -1.66 -8.52 2.93
CA ARG A 99 -2.24 -9.67 3.61
C ARG A 99 -2.80 -10.72 2.65
N GLU A 100 -3.46 -10.31 1.57
CA GLU A 100 -4.01 -11.21 0.56
C GLU A 100 -2.91 -12.02 -0.13
N THR A 101 -1.78 -11.38 -0.46
CA THR A 101 -0.63 -12.02 -1.09
C THR A 101 0.05 -12.99 -0.13
N LEU A 102 0.27 -12.58 1.12
CA LEU A 102 0.91 -13.43 2.14
C LEU A 102 0.05 -14.63 2.53
N ASN A 103 -1.28 -14.46 2.63
CA ASN A 103 -2.18 -15.60 2.83
C ASN A 103 -2.13 -16.60 1.69
N LYS A 104 -2.06 -16.11 0.44
CA LYS A 104 -1.92 -16.99 -0.72
C LYS A 104 -0.61 -17.77 -0.64
N LEU A 105 0.52 -17.10 -0.35
CA LEU A 105 1.80 -17.76 -0.13
C LEU A 105 1.73 -18.80 0.99
N ALA A 106 1.09 -18.47 2.12
CA ALA A 106 0.94 -19.39 3.24
C ALA A 106 0.15 -20.65 2.87
N ASN A 107 -0.89 -20.51 2.06
CA ASN A 107 -1.68 -21.64 1.55
C ASN A 107 -0.87 -22.48 0.57
N ASP A 108 -0.21 -21.86 -0.40
CA ASP A 108 0.57 -22.53 -1.45
C ASP A 108 1.76 -23.30 -0.85
N LEU A 109 2.39 -22.75 0.20
CA LEU A 109 3.47 -23.41 0.95
C LEU A 109 2.97 -24.44 1.98
N GLY A 110 1.66 -24.56 2.19
CA GLY A 110 1.08 -25.47 3.17
C GLY A 110 1.24 -25.03 4.63
N ILE A 111 1.69 -23.80 4.89
CA ILE A 111 1.85 -23.22 6.24
C ILE A 111 0.51 -23.26 6.98
N THR A 112 -0.59 -22.93 6.29
CA THR A 112 -1.94 -22.89 6.88
C THR A 112 -2.34 -24.21 7.56
N ARG A 113 -1.85 -25.35 7.05
CA ARG A 113 -2.14 -26.69 7.61
C ARG A 113 -1.37 -26.98 8.90
N LEU A 114 -0.32 -26.22 9.19
CA LEU A 114 0.53 -26.37 10.37
C LEU A 114 0.10 -25.44 11.52
N ILE A 115 -0.84 -24.52 11.26
CA ILE A 115 -1.27 -23.54 12.25
C ILE A 115 -2.13 -24.21 13.32
N LEU A 116 -1.78 -23.99 14.58
CA LEU A 116 -2.57 -24.39 15.72
C LEU A 116 -3.54 -23.26 16.08
N SER A 117 -4.83 -23.53 15.93
CA SER A 117 -5.93 -22.62 16.27
C SER A 117 -7.00 -23.35 17.09
N SER A 118 -7.91 -22.63 17.75
CA SER A 118 -9.05 -23.25 18.43
C SER A 118 -10.12 -23.60 17.38
N GLY A 119 -10.54 -24.87 17.34
CA GLY A 119 -11.35 -25.47 16.27
C GLY A 119 -12.74 -24.85 16.02
N HIS A 120 -13.14 -23.83 16.79
CA HIS A 120 -14.40 -23.09 16.60
C HIS A 120 -14.31 -21.93 15.59
N SER A 121 -13.15 -21.71 14.97
CA SER A 121 -12.90 -20.59 14.03
C SER A 121 -12.95 -21.01 12.55
N GLN A 122 -13.91 -21.87 12.18
CA GLN A 122 -14.01 -22.38 10.80
C GLN A 122 -14.57 -21.38 9.77
N SER A 123 -15.16 -20.24 10.15
CA SER A 123 -15.95 -19.45 9.20
C SER A 123 -15.31 -18.18 8.60
N HIS A 124 -14.23 -17.58 9.13
CA HIS A 124 -13.68 -16.33 8.55
C HIS A 124 -12.16 -16.12 8.76
N ASN A 125 -11.35 -17.18 8.67
CA ASN A 125 -9.89 -17.09 8.83
C ASN A 125 -9.14 -16.71 7.55
N SER A 126 -9.65 -15.78 6.75
CA SER A 126 -8.98 -15.27 5.53
C SER A 126 -7.65 -14.55 5.80
N TYR A 127 -7.23 -14.47 7.05
CA TYR A 127 -6.13 -13.64 7.55
C TYR A 127 -5.10 -14.40 8.39
N LEU A 128 -5.36 -15.68 8.67
CA LEU A 128 -4.57 -16.49 9.59
C LEU A 128 -3.23 -16.91 8.96
N GLY A 129 -3.25 -17.22 7.66
CA GLY A 129 -2.07 -17.63 6.91
C GLY A 129 -1.03 -16.53 6.82
N GLY A 130 -1.44 -15.29 6.55
CA GLY A 130 -0.56 -14.12 6.46
C GLY A 130 0.21 -13.88 7.75
N ASN A 131 -0.48 -13.85 8.89
CA ASN A 131 0.16 -13.65 10.18
C ASN A 131 1.12 -14.79 10.55
N ALA A 132 0.74 -16.03 10.24
CA ALA A 132 1.64 -17.17 10.44
C ALA A 132 2.86 -17.10 9.51
N PHE A 133 2.70 -16.59 8.29
CA PHE A 133 3.81 -16.37 7.37
C PHE A 133 4.79 -15.32 7.90
N GLU A 134 4.30 -14.15 8.32
CA GLU A 134 5.11 -13.09 8.94
C GLU A 134 5.82 -13.64 10.18
N ALA A 135 5.09 -14.32 11.07
CA ALA A 135 5.68 -14.91 12.25
C ALA A 135 6.74 -15.98 11.93
N LEU A 136 6.57 -16.73 10.83
CA LEU A 136 7.56 -17.70 10.37
C LEU A 136 8.83 -17.01 9.87
N VAL A 137 8.71 -15.87 9.18
CA VAL A 137 9.86 -15.03 8.79
C VAL A 137 10.56 -14.48 10.03
N GLY A 138 9.80 -14.02 11.03
CA GLY A 138 10.35 -13.61 12.33
C GLY A 138 11.11 -14.73 13.04
N ALA A 139 10.57 -15.96 13.04
CA ALA A 139 11.24 -17.12 13.59
C ALA A 139 12.52 -17.48 12.83
N LEU A 140 12.49 -17.46 11.50
CA LEU A 140 13.66 -17.69 10.65
C LEU A 140 14.75 -16.65 10.89
N TYR A 141 14.38 -15.39 11.07
CA TYR A 141 15.31 -14.31 11.36
C TYR A 141 16.03 -14.54 12.70
N LEU A 142 15.31 -14.93 13.75
CA LEU A 142 15.92 -15.23 15.05
C LEU A 142 16.83 -16.47 15.02
N ASP A 143 16.54 -17.43 14.14
CA ASP A 143 17.22 -18.73 14.10
C ASP A 143 18.44 -18.76 13.15
N HIS A 144 18.35 -18.06 12.01
CA HIS A 144 19.36 -18.08 10.94
C HIS A 144 19.78 -16.69 10.44
N GLY A 145 19.18 -15.60 10.94
CA GLY A 145 19.52 -14.23 10.58
C GLY A 145 18.98 -13.76 9.23
N TYR A 146 19.26 -12.50 8.90
CA TYR A 146 18.71 -11.79 7.75
C TYR A 146 19.00 -12.48 6.40
N THR A 147 20.23 -12.96 6.19
CA THR A 147 20.65 -13.59 4.93
C THR A 147 19.82 -14.83 4.59
N ALA A 148 19.42 -15.61 5.60
CA ALA A 148 18.55 -16.76 5.40
C ALA A 148 17.14 -16.34 5.00
N CYS A 149 16.59 -15.31 5.65
CA CYS A 149 15.31 -14.71 5.27
C CYS A 149 15.33 -14.17 3.83
N MET A 150 16.38 -13.43 3.46
CA MET A 150 16.56 -12.92 2.10
C MET A 150 16.55 -14.04 1.07
N LYS A 151 17.31 -15.13 1.32
CA LYS A 151 17.34 -16.28 0.41
C LYS A 151 15.98 -16.97 0.30
N PHE A 152 15.28 -17.14 1.44
CA PHE A 152 13.95 -17.70 1.47
C PHE A 152 12.97 -16.84 0.65
N MET A 153 12.92 -15.54 0.90
CA MET A 153 12.01 -14.62 0.21
C MET A 153 12.35 -14.42 -1.26
N LYS A 154 13.63 -14.32 -1.65
CA LYS A 154 14.03 -14.28 -3.07
C LYS A 154 13.52 -15.51 -3.82
N LYS A 155 13.58 -16.71 -3.22
CA LYS A 155 13.01 -17.93 -3.82
C LYS A 155 11.48 -17.83 -4.00
N GLN A 156 10.75 -17.27 -3.04
CA GLN A 156 9.30 -17.15 -3.14
C GLN A 156 8.85 -16.04 -4.12
N ILE A 157 9.54 -14.90 -4.10
CA ILE A 157 9.18 -13.68 -4.84
C ILE A 157 9.69 -13.69 -6.28
N LEU A 158 10.90 -14.18 -6.50
CA LEU A 158 11.53 -14.24 -7.84
C LEU A 158 11.41 -15.64 -8.47
N GLY A 159 10.94 -16.62 -7.71
CA GLY A 159 10.67 -17.97 -8.19
C GLY A 159 9.21 -18.18 -8.60
N GLU A 160 8.66 -19.34 -8.25
CA GLU A 160 7.47 -19.89 -8.90
C GLU A 160 6.12 -19.31 -8.43
N LEU A 161 6.07 -18.67 -7.25
CA LEU A 161 4.79 -18.33 -6.60
C LEU A 161 4.32 -16.89 -6.84
N ILE A 162 5.25 -15.94 -6.99
CA ILE A 162 4.95 -14.54 -7.29
C ILE A 162 5.67 -14.16 -8.58
N ASN A 163 4.91 -13.62 -9.53
CA ASN A 163 5.48 -12.92 -10.67
C ASN A 163 5.50 -11.42 -10.32
N ILE A 164 6.69 -10.89 -10.03
CA ILE A 164 6.85 -9.52 -9.54
C ILE A 164 6.37 -8.47 -10.55
N ASP A 165 6.61 -8.66 -11.85
CA ASP A 165 6.09 -7.78 -12.90
C ASP A 165 4.55 -7.76 -12.90
N LYS A 166 3.94 -8.95 -12.85
CA LYS A 166 2.48 -9.08 -12.81
C LYS A 166 1.92 -8.36 -11.59
N VAL A 167 2.55 -8.46 -10.42
CA VAL A 167 2.10 -7.76 -9.21
C VAL A 167 2.30 -6.26 -9.32
N ALA A 168 3.45 -5.80 -9.79
CA ALA A 168 3.79 -4.39 -9.93
C ALA A 168 2.78 -3.66 -10.83
N TYR A 169 2.50 -4.23 -12.01
CA TYR A 169 1.58 -3.62 -12.99
C TYR A 169 0.11 -3.96 -12.77
N LYS A 170 -0.24 -4.86 -11.82
CA LYS A 170 -1.65 -5.10 -11.44
C LYS A 170 -2.23 -3.84 -10.81
N GLU A 171 -3.20 -3.25 -11.50
CA GLU A 171 -3.94 -2.10 -11.00
C GLU A 171 -4.96 -2.58 -9.95
N VAL A 172 -4.68 -2.25 -8.68
CA VAL A 172 -5.51 -2.66 -7.53
C VAL A 172 -6.06 -1.47 -6.75
N ASN A 173 -5.72 -0.23 -7.13
CA ASN A 173 -6.20 0.99 -6.47
C ASN A 173 -6.84 1.97 -7.47
N PHE A 174 -7.98 1.56 -8.02
CA PHE A 174 -8.78 2.33 -8.96
C PHE A 174 -9.38 3.58 -8.33
N LYS A 175 -9.69 3.55 -7.01
CA LYS A 175 -10.16 4.73 -6.29
C LYS A 175 -9.11 5.85 -6.28
N SER A 176 -7.88 5.55 -5.86
CA SER A 176 -6.81 6.54 -5.86
C SER A 176 -6.51 7.06 -7.26
N LYS A 177 -6.45 6.18 -8.28
CA LYS A 177 -6.25 6.62 -9.66
C LYS A 177 -7.36 7.51 -10.20
N LEU A 178 -8.61 7.23 -9.84
CA LEU A 178 -9.72 8.09 -10.21
C LEU A 178 -9.56 9.47 -9.56
N ILE A 179 -9.21 9.52 -8.27
CA ILE A 179 -8.96 10.77 -7.53
C ILE A 179 -7.82 11.57 -8.20
N GLU A 180 -6.69 10.93 -8.48
CA GLU A 180 -5.55 11.55 -9.18
C GLU A 180 -5.96 12.08 -10.55
N TRP A 181 -6.73 11.32 -11.32
CA TRP A 181 -7.23 11.73 -12.63
C TRP A 181 -8.15 12.96 -12.50
N THR A 182 -9.10 12.94 -11.55
CA THR A 182 -10.01 14.07 -11.34
C THR A 182 -9.27 15.32 -10.85
N GLN A 183 -8.27 15.18 -9.97
CA GLN A 183 -7.44 16.28 -9.49
C GLN A 183 -6.62 16.89 -10.64
N LYS A 184 -5.94 16.05 -11.43
CA LYS A 184 -5.16 16.49 -12.61
C LYS A 184 -6.02 17.26 -13.60
N HIS A 185 -7.27 16.84 -13.79
CA HIS A 185 -8.20 17.45 -14.72
C HIS A 185 -9.10 18.53 -14.08
N LYS A 186 -8.95 18.86 -12.79
CA LYS A 186 -9.81 19.79 -12.03
C LYS A 186 -11.30 19.48 -12.19
N ILE A 187 -11.65 18.19 -12.07
CA ILE A 187 -13.01 17.65 -12.17
C ILE A 187 -13.55 17.39 -10.76
N CYS A 188 -14.78 17.81 -10.48
CA CYS A 188 -15.46 17.51 -9.23
C CYS A 188 -15.84 16.02 -9.15
N LEU A 189 -15.46 15.36 -8.05
CA LEU A 189 -15.67 13.93 -7.79
C LEU A 189 -16.50 13.72 -6.52
N GLU A 190 -17.55 12.93 -6.62
CA GLU A 190 -18.37 12.48 -5.49
C GLU A 190 -18.58 10.96 -5.52
N PHE A 191 -18.58 10.32 -4.35
CA PHE A 191 -18.99 8.92 -4.18
C PHE A 191 -20.36 8.90 -3.49
N LYS A 192 -21.43 8.72 -4.27
CA LYS A 192 -22.80 8.72 -3.77
C LYS A 192 -23.21 7.31 -3.32
N PRO A 193 -23.68 7.11 -2.08
CA PRO A 193 -24.21 5.81 -1.66
C PRO A 193 -25.55 5.51 -2.34
N LEU A 194 -25.71 4.29 -2.85
CA LEU A 194 -26.95 3.83 -3.47
C LEU A 194 -27.76 2.93 -2.53
N SER A 195 -27.11 1.96 -1.90
CA SER A 195 -27.77 1.02 -1.00
C SER A 195 -26.84 0.46 0.06
N PHE A 196 -27.45 0.09 1.19
CA PHE A 196 -26.80 -0.60 2.31
C PHE A 196 -27.72 -1.73 2.75
N GLY A 197 -27.18 -2.93 2.91
CA GLY A 197 -28.00 -4.09 3.23
C GLY A 197 -27.20 -5.27 3.77
N LYS A 198 -27.82 -6.44 3.71
CA LYS A 198 -27.18 -7.73 3.97
C LYS A 198 -27.48 -8.66 2.80
N ASP A 199 -26.55 -9.55 2.51
CA ASP A 199 -26.81 -10.65 1.57
C ASP A 199 -27.63 -11.77 2.25
N LYS A 200 -27.89 -12.84 1.49
CA LYS A 200 -28.66 -14.00 1.94
C LYS A 200 -28.01 -14.74 3.12
N GLU A 201 -26.71 -14.57 3.32
CA GLU A 201 -25.90 -15.20 4.36
C GLU A 201 -25.73 -14.30 5.59
N GLY A 202 -26.29 -13.08 5.54
CA GLY A 202 -26.26 -12.10 6.63
C GLY A 202 -25.02 -11.20 6.63
N SER A 203 -24.16 -11.30 5.61
CA SER A 203 -22.97 -10.45 5.45
C SER A 203 -23.37 -9.06 4.97
N PRO A 204 -22.74 -7.98 5.48
CA PRO A 204 -23.11 -6.61 5.11
C PRO A 204 -22.74 -6.30 3.65
N THR A 205 -23.63 -5.64 2.92
CA THR A 205 -23.43 -5.22 1.53
C THR A 205 -23.57 -3.71 1.38
N PHE A 206 -22.70 -3.12 0.57
CA PHE A 206 -22.62 -1.68 0.32
C PHE A 206 -22.60 -1.46 -1.19
N SER A 207 -23.35 -0.48 -1.70
CA SER A 207 -23.31 -0.05 -3.10
C SER A 207 -23.09 1.45 -3.21
N PHE A 208 -22.18 1.85 -4.09
CA PHE A 208 -21.82 3.25 -4.36
C PHE A 208 -21.79 3.53 -5.86
N GLN A 209 -22.12 4.77 -6.21
CA GLN A 209 -21.99 5.33 -7.55
C GLN A 209 -20.96 6.46 -7.54
N VAL A 210 -20.11 6.50 -8.56
CA VAL A 210 -19.26 7.66 -8.82
C VAL A 210 -20.06 8.71 -9.57
N VAL A 211 -19.97 9.96 -9.15
CA VAL A 211 -20.54 11.11 -9.84
C VAL A 211 -19.41 12.08 -10.19
N LEU A 212 -19.26 12.41 -11.47
CA LEU A 212 -18.26 13.36 -11.97
C LEU A 212 -18.97 14.58 -12.56
N GLU A 213 -18.71 15.78 -12.05
CA GLU A 213 -19.41 17.02 -12.48
C GLU A 213 -20.94 16.88 -12.49
N GLY A 214 -21.51 16.23 -11.47
CA GLY A 214 -22.95 15.95 -11.38
C GLY A 214 -23.46 14.84 -12.31
N ILE A 215 -22.60 14.22 -13.12
CA ILE A 215 -22.97 13.12 -14.02
C ILE A 215 -22.71 11.77 -13.34
N ALA A 216 -23.76 10.97 -13.21
CA ALA A 216 -23.66 9.58 -12.78
C ALA A 216 -22.77 8.76 -13.72
N CYS A 217 -21.76 8.09 -13.14
CA CYS A 217 -20.76 7.29 -13.84
C CYS A 217 -20.90 5.80 -13.46
N GLY A 218 -19.81 5.15 -13.07
CA GLY A 218 -19.79 3.74 -12.70
C GLY A 218 -20.34 3.48 -11.30
N GLU A 219 -20.94 2.32 -11.14
CA GLU A 219 -21.45 1.78 -9.87
C GLU A 219 -20.60 0.59 -9.42
N GLY A 220 -20.55 0.36 -8.12
CA GLY A 220 -19.79 -0.73 -7.53
C GLY A 220 -20.39 -1.18 -6.21
N SER A 221 -20.38 -2.50 -6.01
CA SER A 221 -20.88 -3.16 -4.80
C SER A 221 -19.75 -3.93 -4.12
N GLY A 222 -19.82 -4.08 -2.80
CA GLY A 222 -18.83 -4.82 -2.01
C GLY A 222 -19.29 -5.04 -0.57
N TYR A 223 -18.50 -5.79 0.19
CA TYR A 223 -18.75 -6.11 1.60
C TYR A 223 -18.28 -5.01 2.56
N SER A 224 -17.67 -3.95 2.03
CA SER A 224 -17.33 -2.73 2.77
C SER A 224 -17.56 -1.49 1.92
N LYS A 225 -17.67 -0.32 2.57
CA LYS A 225 -17.71 0.99 1.89
C LYS A 225 -16.46 1.21 1.02
N LYS A 226 -15.29 0.76 1.48
CA LYS A 226 -14.03 0.91 0.76
C LYS A 226 -14.02 0.09 -0.54
N GLU A 227 -14.46 -1.17 -0.46
CA GLU A 227 -14.52 -2.10 -1.59
C GLU A 227 -15.54 -1.66 -2.64
N SER A 228 -16.75 -1.26 -2.23
CA SER A 228 -17.78 -0.78 -3.15
C SER A 228 -17.36 0.47 -3.91
N GLN A 229 -16.76 1.45 -3.23
CA GLN A 229 -16.21 2.66 -3.87
C GLN A 229 -15.06 2.34 -4.84
N GLN A 230 -14.21 1.38 -4.48
CA GLN A 230 -13.11 0.93 -5.30
C GLN A 230 -13.59 0.30 -6.62
N GLU A 231 -14.62 -0.54 -6.57
CA GLU A 231 -15.21 -1.13 -7.78
C GLU A 231 -15.94 -0.08 -8.63
N ALA A 232 -16.66 0.86 -8.00
CA ALA A 232 -17.31 1.96 -8.71
C ALA A 232 -16.30 2.85 -9.47
N ALA A 233 -15.14 3.10 -8.85
CA ALA A 233 -14.04 3.85 -9.46
C ALA A 233 -13.43 3.08 -10.65
N LYS A 234 -13.26 1.76 -10.53
CA LYS A 234 -12.78 0.89 -11.60
C LYS A 234 -13.70 0.92 -12.82
N VAL A 235 -15.00 0.74 -12.61
CA VAL A 235 -16.01 0.80 -13.68
C VAL A 235 -15.98 2.17 -14.34
N THR A 236 -15.90 3.25 -13.56
CA THR A 236 -15.82 4.62 -14.09
C THR A 236 -14.58 4.84 -14.96
N LEU A 237 -13.40 4.45 -14.48
CA LEU A 237 -12.15 4.56 -15.26
C LEU A 237 -12.20 3.73 -16.55
N GLN A 238 -12.83 2.57 -16.54
CA GLN A 238 -13.04 1.77 -17.74
C GLN A 238 -14.00 2.46 -18.73
N TYR A 239 -15.08 3.07 -18.24
CA TYR A 239 -16.02 3.84 -19.05
C TYR A 239 -15.34 5.02 -19.73
N ILE A 240 -14.56 5.81 -18.98
CA ILE A 240 -13.78 6.94 -19.51
C ILE A 240 -12.80 6.47 -20.58
N ARG A 241 -12.11 5.35 -20.36
CA ARG A 241 -11.13 4.81 -21.32
C ARG A 241 -11.75 4.27 -22.61
N LYS A 242 -12.93 3.64 -22.53
CA LYS A 242 -13.59 2.98 -23.68
C LYS A 242 -14.47 3.91 -24.50
N ASN A 243 -15.02 4.96 -23.91
CA ASN A 243 -16.02 5.80 -24.55
C ASN A 243 -15.62 7.28 -24.54
N THR A 244 -14.99 7.73 -25.63
CA THR A 244 -14.53 9.12 -25.79
C THR A 244 -15.66 10.13 -25.65
N LYS A 245 -16.86 9.81 -26.16
CA LYS A 245 -18.04 10.70 -26.05
C LYS A 245 -18.47 10.92 -24.59
N PHE A 246 -18.25 9.93 -23.72
CA PHE A 246 -18.55 10.04 -22.30
C PHE A 246 -17.57 10.98 -21.60
N ALA A 247 -16.27 10.89 -21.91
CA ALA A 247 -15.26 11.81 -21.41
C ALA A 247 -15.57 13.25 -21.84
N ASP A 248 -15.95 13.48 -23.11
CA ASP A 248 -16.33 14.80 -23.61
C ASP A 248 -17.53 15.39 -22.86
N LYS A 249 -18.51 14.55 -22.47
CA LYS A 249 -19.66 14.98 -21.68
C LYS A 249 -19.23 15.51 -20.31
N ILE A 250 -18.28 14.85 -19.66
CA ILE A 250 -17.73 15.27 -18.37
C ILE A 250 -16.97 16.60 -18.53
N PHE A 251 -16.13 16.73 -19.55
CA PHE A 251 -15.41 17.98 -19.79
C PHE A 251 -16.33 19.15 -20.15
N LYS A 252 -17.42 18.91 -20.89
CA LYS A 252 -18.45 19.92 -21.13
C LYS A 252 -19.19 20.33 -19.85
N ALA A 253 -19.51 19.38 -18.98
CA ALA A 253 -20.12 19.69 -17.68
C ALA A 253 -19.19 20.54 -16.80
N LYS A 254 -17.90 20.21 -16.79
CA LYS A 254 -16.87 21.03 -16.14
C LYS A 254 -16.83 22.47 -16.69
N GLN A 255 -16.83 22.63 -18.02
CA GLN A 255 -16.83 23.96 -18.64
C GLN A 255 -18.06 24.78 -18.23
N LYS A 256 -19.24 24.14 -18.19
CA LYS A 256 -20.47 24.79 -17.71
C LYS A 256 -20.37 25.24 -16.27
N ARG A 257 -19.79 24.41 -15.38
CA ARG A 257 -19.57 24.79 -13.98
C ARG A 257 -18.63 25.99 -13.86
N ILE A 258 -17.50 25.96 -14.57
CA ILE A 258 -16.53 27.07 -14.57
C ILE A 258 -17.20 28.37 -15.08
N ALA A 259 -17.99 28.28 -16.15
CA ALA A 259 -18.72 29.43 -16.69
C ALA A 259 -19.81 29.97 -15.74
N LEU A 260 -20.34 29.14 -14.84
CA LEU A 260 -21.31 29.56 -13.83
C LEU A 260 -20.62 30.17 -12.59
N GLU A 261 -19.42 29.70 -12.27
CA GLU A 261 -18.60 30.18 -11.14
C GLU A 261 -17.87 31.51 -11.44
N GLN A 262 -17.76 31.91 -12.71
CA GLN A 262 -17.23 33.22 -13.16
C GLN A 262 -18.25 33.93 -14.06
N PRO A 263 -19.18 34.73 -13.50
CA PRO A 263 -20.22 35.37 -14.30
C PRO A 263 -19.72 36.49 -15.23
N GLU A 264 -18.59 37.16 -14.96
CA GLU A 264 -18.15 38.30 -15.77
C GLU A 264 -16.61 38.40 -15.83
N ASP A 265 -16.06 38.08 -17.01
CA ASP A 265 -15.00 38.87 -17.63
C ASP A 265 -15.12 38.71 -19.15
N LEU A 266 -16.26 39.14 -19.66
CA LEU A 266 -16.50 39.41 -21.08
C LEU A 266 -16.89 40.88 -21.21
N SER A 267 -15.97 41.75 -20.77
CA SER A 267 -15.90 43.08 -21.36
C SER A 267 -15.13 42.96 -22.68
N VAL A 268 -15.84 43.30 -23.74
CA VAL A 268 -15.36 43.42 -25.11
C VAL A 268 -14.18 44.40 -25.15
N ILE A 269 -13.05 43.98 -25.71
CA ILE A 269 -12.16 44.88 -26.44
C ILE A 269 -11.79 44.20 -27.77
N GLU A 270 -12.62 44.41 -28.78
CA GLU A 270 -12.08 44.63 -30.12
C GLU A 270 -11.42 46.00 -30.10
N THR A 271 -10.10 46.07 -30.15
CA THR A 271 -9.42 47.21 -30.77
C THR A 271 -8.13 46.75 -31.42
N THR A 272 -8.08 47.08 -32.70
CA THR A 272 -6.95 47.17 -33.62
C THR A 272 -5.70 47.81 -33.03
N GLU A 273 -4.58 47.50 -33.68
CA GLU A 273 -3.29 48.19 -33.69
C GLU A 273 -3.39 49.69 -33.34
N ASP A 274 -2.67 50.13 -32.30
CA ASP A 274 -1.66 51.19 -32.35
C ASP A 274 -1.35 51.81 -30.96
N ASN A 275 -0.05 51.80 -30.65
CA ASN A 275 0.72 52.90 -30.05
C ASN A 275 0.43 53.48 -28.64
N VAL A 276 1.48 53.37 -27.82
CA VAL A 276 2.15 54.41 -27.01
C VAL A 276 1.88 54.45 -25.49
N SER A 277 3.02 54.37 -24.81
CA SER A 277 3.41 54.61 -23.41
C SER A 277 2.69 55.72 -22.64
N VAL A 278 2.67 55.61 -21.30
CA VAL A 278 3.37 56.48 -20.31
C VAL A 278 2.83 56.22 -18.88
N LEU A 279 3.75 55.89 -17.96
CA LEU A 279 3.67 55.96 -16.47
C LEU A 279 3.95 57.44 -16.01
N PRO A 280 3.87 57.92 -14.73
CA PRO A 280 3.54 57.29 -13.41
C PRO A 280 2.84 58.23 -12.34
N LEU A 281 2.83 57.76 -11.06
CA LEU A 281 2.75 58.49 -9.75
C LEU A 281 1.33 58.88 -9.24
N LYS A 282 0.95 58.84 -7.93
CA LYS A 282 1.68 58.97 -6.65
C LYS A 282 0.79 58.56 -5.43
N ASP A 283 1.44 58.52 -4.26
CA ASP A 283 1.09 58.07 -2.90
C ASP A 283 -0.15 58.69 -2.19
N ASP A 284 -0.70 57.99 -1.18
CA ASP A 284 -0.76 58.43 0.25
C ASP A 284 -1.50 57.42 1.17
N ALA A 285 -1.25 57.54 2.48
CA ALA A 285 -1.28 56.52 3.54
C ALA A 285 -2.48 56.52 4.52
N ASP A 286 -2.41 55.59 5.49
CA ASP A 286 -3.10 55.47 6.81
C ASP A 286 -4.60 55.04 6.79
N ASP A 287 -5.20 54.24 7.69
CA ASP A 287 -4.82 53.64 8.98
C ASP A 287 -5.81 52.48 9.37
N GLU A 288 -5.34 51.58 10.24
CA GLU A 288 -5.99 50.67 11.22
C GLU A 288 -7.45 50.10 11.12
N SER A 289 -7.57 48.75 11.11
CA SER A 289 -7.98 47.92 12.29
C SER A 289 -8.73 46.60 11.99
N ASN A 290 -8.08 45.48 12.40
CA ASN A 290 -8.59 44.20 12.93
C ASN A 290 -9.90 43.55 12.44
N THR A 291 -9.81 42.34 11.88
CA THR A 291 -10.25 41.07 12.54
C THR A 291 -9.94 39.80 11.71
N PHE A 292 -9.25 38.84 12.35
CA PHE A 292 -9.04 37.44 11.96
C PHE A 292 -10.39 36.69 11.78
N THR A 293 -10.62 35.71 10.89
CA THR A 293 -9.91 34.42 10.75
C THR A 293 -10.35 33.65 9.47
N ASN A 294 -9.34 33.22 8.71
CA ASN A 294 -9.06 31.89 8.14
C ASN A 294 -10.03 31.22 7.14
N ILE A 295 -9.72 31.42 5.85
CA ILE A 295 -9.83 30.40 4.80
C ILE A 295 -8.41 30.12 4.31
N GLU A 296 -7.96 28.87 4.44
CA GLU A 296 -6.65 28.39 3.99
C GLU A 296 -6.58 28.37 2.46
N ARG A 297 -5.70 29.21 1.89
CA ARG A 297 -5.16 29.08 0.54
C ARG A 297 -3.65 28.89 0.67
N GLU A 298 -3.15 27.76 0.20
CA GLU A 298 -1.71 27.52 0.08
C GLU A 298 -1.20 28.21 -1.18
N ASP A 299 -0.40 29.27 -0.98
CA ASP A 299 0.39 29.90 -2.03
C ASP A 299 1.80 29.29 -2.13
N CYS A 300 2.27 29.25 -3.37
CA CYS A 300 3.58 28.79 -3.80
C CYS A 300 4.72 29.58 -3.13
N PHE A 301 5.69 28.87 -2.54
CA PHE A 301 6.98 29.44 -2.17
C PHE A 301 8.10 28.66 -2.87
N SER A 302 8.76 29.29 -3.85
CA SER A 302 10.01 28.80 -4.43
C SER A 302 11.08 29.87 -4.33
N GLY A 303 12.19 29.54 -3.67
CA GLY A 303 13.43 30.32 -3.78
C GLY A 303 14.14 30.57 -2.45
N MET A 304 14.73 29.53 -1.84
CA MET A 304 15.85 29.72 -0.88
C MET A 304 16.64 28.45 -0.48
N VAL A 305 16.42 27.29 -1.12
CA VAL A 305 16.99 26.00 -0.64
C VAL A 305 18.33 25.61 -1.31
N ALA A 306 18.82 26.39 -2.28
CA ALA A 306 20.01 25.98 -3.06
C ALA A 306 21.34 26.09 -2.29
N ASN A 307 21.52 27.11 -1.43
CA ASN A 307 22.83 27.39 -0.80
C ASN A 307 23.18 26.52 0.42
N GLU A 308 22.20 25.90 1.10
CA GLU A 308 22.50 25.09 2.29
C GLU A 308 22.97 23.67 1.93
N LYS A 309 22.51 23.11 0.81
CA LYS A 309 22.89 21.76 0.38
C LYS A 309 24.34 21.68 -0.06
N GLU A 310 24.84 22.68 -0.77
CA GLU A 310 26.23 22.70 -1.25
C GLU A 310 27.23 22.79 -0.08
N ASN A 311 26.89 23.56 0.97
CA ASN A 311 27.73 23.66 2.17
C ASN A 311 27.76 22.37 3.00
N ILE A 312 26.67 21.60 3.03
CA ILE A 312 26.61 20.32 3.75
C ILE A 312 27.46 19.25 3.02
N ILE A 313 27.41 19.23 1.69
CA ILE A 313 28.18 18.28 0.88
C ILE A 313 29.69 18.56 1.00
N ALA A 314 30.10 19.82 0.90
CA ALA A 314 31.50 20.21 1.04
C ALA A 314 32.09 19.85 2.43
N LYS A 315 31.26 19.95 3.48
CA LYS A 315 31.68 19.61 4.85
C LYS A 315 31.83 18.09 5.05
N ALA A 316 30.93 17.30 4.46
CA ALA A 316 30.99 15.84 4.50
C ALA A 316 32.18 15.28 3.69
N GLU A 317 32.54 15.92 2.57
CA GLU A 317 33.72 15.54 1.79
C GLU A 317 35.03 15.84 2.52
N ALA A 318 35.11 16.94 3.28
CA ALA A 318 36.29 17.26 4.08
C ALA A 318 36.54 16.26 5.23
N GLU A 319 35.47 15.77 5.87
CA GLU A 319 35.57 14.80 6.99
C GLU A 319 35.87 13.37 6.53
N ALA A 320 35.60 13.02 5.27
CA ALA A 320 35.79 11.66 4.74
C ALA A 320 37.22 11.38 4.23
N PHE A 321 38.06 12.41 4.09
CA PHE A 321 39.40 12.33 3.50
C PHE A 321 40.55 12.80 4.42
N GLU A 322 40.29 12.97 5.73
CA GLU A 322 41.33 12.97 6.79
C GLU A 322 41.51 11.58 7.41
#